data_AF-A0A960DEN1-F1
#
_entry.id   AF-A0A960DEN1-F1
#
_cell.length_a   1.000
_cell.length_b   1.000
_cell.length_c   1.000
_cell.angle_alpha   90.00
_cell.angle_beta   90.00
_cell.angle_gamma   90.00
#
_symmetry.space_group_name_H-M   'P 1'
#
loop_
_entity.id
_entity.type
_entity.pdbx_description
1 polymer ?
#
loop_
_entity_poly.entity_id
_entity_poly.type
_entity_poly.pdbx_seq_one_letter_code
_entity_poly.pdbx_strand_id
1 'polypeptide(L)'
;MNTTESIGWERSAEQNSGSAADVPGFLTERRNKGVTPDVITQELIERGWDADNAARAALRSLRRTDHHALLYWSLTFSAGFAALATASALHLAMTPETDRSALALAIWITVALVATPLALVSGHFAKKVEQRSAHAIWSPTRRALFGTLAGITAVIGLGRLLTYVFEAVAALVGVTGYELTPSSLPQVIVSVGISVPLFAWSLFEWRRSNVLIRGLGDDSGDADRNRTAHDGIEGFLRDVR
;
A
#
# COMPACT_ATOMS: atom_id res chain seq x y z
N MET A 1 35.53 32.71 35.90
CA MET A 1 35.36 31.29 35.50
C MET A 1 33.89 30.96 35.71
N ASN A 2 33.14 30.87 34.59
CA ASN A 2 31.68 30.79 34.55
C ASN A 2 31.19 29.35 34.73
N THR A 3 30.38 29.09 35.75
CA THR A 3 29.75 27.79 36.05
C THR A 3 28.22 27.86 36.05
N THR A 4 27.62 28.92 35.51
CA THR A 4 26.18 29.18 35.61
C THR A 4 25.33 28.75 34.41
N GLU A 5 25.93 28.22 33.34
CA GLU A 5 25.17 27.86 32.13
C GLU A 5 24.62 26.42 32.11
N SER A 6 25.03 25.50 32.99
CA SER A 6 24.59 24.09 32.87
C SER A 6 23.21 23.76 33.44
N ILE A 7 22.54 24.70 34.15
CA ILE A 7 21.26 24.43 34.84
C ILE A 7 20.03 24.71 33.93
N GLY A 8 20.20 25.40 32.79
CA GLY A 8 19.10 25.75 31.89
C GLY A 8 18.54 24.56 31.09
N TRP A 9 19.40 23.65 30.65
CA TRP A 9 19.07 22.54 29.74
C TRP A 9 18.30 21.42 30.46
N GLU A 10 18.60 21.14 31.73
CA GLU A 10 17.90 20.13 32.53
C GLU A 10 16.47 20.56 32.88
N ARG A 11 16.22 21.87 33.09
CA ARG A 11 14.85 22.37 33.28
C ARG A 11 14.01 22.32 32.01
N SER A 12 14.61 22.47 30.83
CA SER A 12 13.89 22.27 29.56
C SER A 12 13.51 20.80 29.31
N ALA A 13 14.26 19.85 29.88
CA ALA A 13 13.91 18.43 29.81
C ALA A 13 12.81 18.05 30.83
N GLU A 14 12.84 18.60 32.06
CA GLU A 14 11.82 18.36 33.09
C GLU A 14 10.51 19.12 32.86
N GLN A 15 10.54 20.33 32.29
CA GLN A 15 9.29 21.06 32.02
C GLN A 15 8.51 20.50 30.82
N ASN A 16 9.17 19.66 30.00
CA ASN A 16 8.52 18.87 28.95
C ASN A 16 8.01 17.50 29.45
N SER A 17 8.28 17.08 30.70
CA SER A 17 7.78 15.80 31.22
C SER A 17 6.31 15.84 31.64
N GLY A 18 5.69 17.03 31.71
CA GLY A 18 4.23 17.20 31.85
C GLY A 18 3.43 16.76 30.62
N SER A 19 4.09 16.54 29.48
CA SER A 19 3.47 16.22 28.18
C SER A 19 3.27 14.72 27.93
N ALA A 20 4.09 13.85 28.51
CA ALA A 20 4.03 12.40 28.23
C ALA A 20 2.88 11.67 28.95
N ALA A 21 2.47 12.14 30.13
CA ALA A 21 1.44 11.50 30.94
C ALA A 21 0.01 11.70 30.39
N ASP A 22 -0.22 12.76 29.61
CA ASP A 22 -1.54 13.10 29.05
C ASP A 22 -1.77 12.56 27.63
N VAL A 23 -0.77 11.88 27.05
CA VAL A 23 -0.86 11.31 25.69
C VAL A 23 -2.02 10.32 25.54
N PRO A 24 -2.27 9.38 26.48
CA PRO A 24 -3.39 8.46 26.34
C PRO A 24 -4.75 9.17 26.38
N GLY A 25 -4.87 10.23 27.18
CA GLY A 25 -6.06 11.09 27.28
C GLY A 25 -6.31 11.83 25.97
N PHE A 26 -5.29 12.53 25.47
CA PHE A 26 -5.30 13.21 24.18
C PHE A 26 -5.66 12.29 23.00
N LEU A 27 -5.01 11.12 22.89
CA LEU A 27 -5.29 10.15 21.81
C LEU A 27 -6.73 9.66 21.88
N THR A 28 -7.25 9.40 23.08
CA THR A 28 -8.64 8.96 23.29
C THR A 28 -9.63 10.05 22.90
N GLU A 29 -9.36 11.30 23.30
CA GLU A 29 -10.19 12.47 22.98
C GLU A 29 -10.25 12.70 21.47
N ARG A 30 -9.09 12.82 20.82
CA ARG A 30 -9.00 13.04 19.36
C ARG A 30 -9.68 11.93 18.58
N ARG A 31 -9.49 10.68 18.97
CA ARG A 31 -10.18 9.54 18.37
C ARG A 31 -11.70 9.63 18.55
N ASN A 32 -12.18 9.97 19.74
CA ASN A 32 -13.62 10.09 20.00
C ASN A 32 -14.25 11.24 19.20
N LYS A 33 -13.47 12.28 18.88
CA LYS A 33 -13.83 13.35 17.94
C LYS A 33 -13.77 12.93 16.46
N GLY A 34 -13.37 11.69 16.16
CA GLY A 34 -13.25 11.18 14.80
C GLY A 34 -12.02 11.69 14.04
N VAL A 35 -11.03 12.25 14.75
CA VAL A 35 -9.79 12.71 14.12
C VAL A 35 -9.00 11.52 13.59
N THR A 36 -8.44 11.67 12.41
CA THR A 36 -7.76 10.61 11.66
C THR A 36 -6.31 10.45 12.12
N PRO A 37 -5.69 9.26 11.99
CA PRO A 37 -4.34 9.01 12.49
C PRO A 37 -3.26 9.91 11.89
N ASP A 38 -3.40 10.35 10.64
CA ASP A 38 -2.51 11.33 10.00
C ASP A 38 -2.56 12.69 10.69
N VAL A 39 -3.76 13.22 10.95
CA VAL A 39 -3.93 14.49 11.69
C VAL A 39 -3.39 14.36 13.12
N ILE A 40 -3.68 13.25 13.80
CA ILE A 40 -3.12 12.99 15.15
C ILE A 40 -1.59 12.94 15.12
N THR A 41 -1.01 12.36 14.07
CA THR A 41 0.44 12.29 13.89
C THR A 41 1.04 13.69 13.73
N GLN A 42 0.45 14.52 12.87
CA GLN A 42 0.88 15.90 12.65
C GLN A 42 0.79 16.73 13.94
N GLU A 43 -0.33 16.67 14.66
CA GLU A 43 -0.49 17.39 15.93
C GLU A 43 0.54 16.94 17.00
N LEU A 44 0.95 15.67 16.99
CA LEU A 44 2.00 15.19 17.88
C LEU A 44 3.37 15.72 17.47
N ILE A 45 3.68 15.75 16.16
CA ILE A 45 4.93 16.32 15.63
C ILE A 45 5.03 17.80 15.96
N GLU A 46 3.95 18.56 15.80
CA GLU A 46 3.87 19.99 16.19
C GLU A 46 4.13 20.21 17.68
N ARG A 47 3.82 19.21 18.52
CA ARG A 47 4.12 19.19 19.96
C ARG A 47 5.52 18.67 20.30
N GLY A 48 6.38 18.51 19.28
CA GLY A 48 7.78 18.10 19.42
C GLY A 48 8.00 16.59 19.46
N TRP A 49 7.02 15.77 19.08
CA TRP A 49 7.24 14.33 18.95
C TRP A 49 8.03 14.01 17.69
N ASP A 50 8.91 13.02 17.80
CA ASP A 50 9.51 12.36 16.65
C ASP A 50 8.41 11.74 15.75
N ALA A 51 8.56 11.90 14.43
CA ALA A 51 7.55 11.51 13.45
C ALA A 51 7.20 10.01 13.51
N ASP A 52 8.20 9.14 13.71
CA ASP A 52 7.99 7.69 13.79
C ASP A 52 7.27 7.30 15.08
N ASN A 53 7.60 7.97 16.20
CA ASN A 53 6.91 7.77 17.47
C ASN A 53 5.47 8.29 17.43
N ALA A 54 5.24 9.46 16.83
CA ALA A 54 3.93 10.06 16.62
C ALA A 54 3.03 9.15 15.77
N ALA A 55 3.52 8.67 14.62
CA ALA A 55 2.78 7.77 13.75
C ALA A 55 2.43 6.44 14.43
N ARG A 56 3.37 5.86 15.18
CA ARG A 56 3.13 4.64 15.98
C ARG A 56 2.12 4.87 17.11
N ALA A 57 2.13 6.03 17.76
CA ALA A 57 1.17 6.37 18.80
C ALA A 57 -0.24 6.57 18.21
N ALA A 58 -0.35 7.33 17.12
CA ALA A 58 -1.61 7.57 16.42
C ALA A 58 -2.24 6.26 15.92
N LEU A 59 -1.45 5.37 15.29
CA LEU A 59 -1.94 4.06 14.82
C LEU A 59 -2.37 3.12 15.96
N ARG A 60 -1.66 3.15 17.10
CA ARG A 60 -2.04 2.36 18.29
C ARG A 60 -3.37 2.81 18.91
N SER A 61 -3.83 4.02 18.62
CA SER A 61 -5.10 4.54 19.15
C SER A 61 -6.33 3.92 18.47
N LEU A 62 -6.18 3.30 17.28
CA LEU A 62 -7.25 2.67 16.51
C LEU A 62 -7.96 1.55 17.30
N ARG A 63 -9.28 1.44 17.17
CA ARG A 63 -10.06 0.39 17.85
C ARG A 63 -10.00 -0.89 17.04
N ARG A 64 -10.12 -2.04 17.72
CA ARG A 64 -10.24 -3.35 17.05
C ARG A 64 -11.39 -3.42 16.04
N THR A 65 -12.47 -2.68 16.29
CA THR A 65 -13.62 -2.58 15.37
C THR A 65 -13.28 -1.96 14.03
N ASP A 66 -12.25 -1.11 13.98
CA ASP A 66 -11.83 -0.38 12.79
C ASP A 66 -10.95 -1.24 11.87
N HIS A 67 -10.55 -2.42 12.32
CA HIS A 67 -9.61 -3.26 11.60
C HIS A 67 -10.27 -4.02 10.44
N HIS A 68 -11.58 -4.29 10.50
CA HIS A 68 -12.36 -5.05 9.51
C HIS A 68 -11.62 -6.25 8.90
N ALA A 69 -10.91 -7.02 9.74
CA ALA A 69 -9.93 -8.00 9.29
C ALA A 69 -10.49 -9.01 8.29
N LEU A 70 -11.65 -9.63 8.61
CA LEU A 70 -12.28 -10.63 7.75
C LEU A 70 -12.61 -10.11 6.35
N LEU A 71 -13.01 -8.83 6.24
CA LEU A 71 -13.36 -8.21 4.97
C LEU A 71 -12.12 -7.99 4.09
N TYR A 72 -11.01 -7.52 4.69
CA TYR A 72 -9.76 -7.35 3.94
C TYR A 72 -9.14 -8.70 3.59
N TRP A 73 -9.21 -9.69 4.48
CA TRP A 73 -8.82 -11.07 4.19
C TRP A 73 -9.61 -11.63 3.01
N SER A 74 -10.94 -11.55 3.05
CA SER A 74 -11.78 -12.05 1.96
C SER A 74 -11.44 -11.36 0.64
N LEU A 75 -11.27 -10.03 0.65
CA LEU A 75 -10.92 -9.25 -0.53
C LEU A 75 -9.56 -9.65 -1.11
N THR A 76 -8.48 -9.66 -0.31
CA THR A 76 -7.14 -9.92 -0.85
C THR A 76 -6.97 -11.36 -1.32
N PHE A 77 -7.53 -12.33 -0.59
CA PHE A 77 -7.45 -13.74 -0.99
C PHE A 77 -8.27 -14.02 -2.24
N SER A 78 -9.52 -13.56 -2.28
CA SER A 78 -10.36 -13.77 -3.46
C SER A 78 -9.82 -13.06 -4.71
N ALA A 79 -9.29 -11.83 -4.57
CA ALA A 79 -8.65 -11.13 -5.69
C ALA A 79 -7.38 -11.87 -6.16
N GLY A 80 -6.54 -12.33 -5.24
CA GLY A 80 -5.34 -13.11 -5.56
C GLY A 80 -5.67 -14.44 -6.24
N PHE A 81 -6.63 -15.20 -5.70
CA PHE A 81 -7.07 -16.45 -6.30
C PHE A 81 -7.74 -16.25 -7.66
N ALA A 82 -8.58 -15.22 -7.82
CA ALA A 82 -9.20 -14.91 -9.10
C ALA A 82 -8.13 -14.63 -10.16
N ALA A 83 -7.17 -13.75 -9.87
CA ALA A 83 -6.09 -13.42 -10.79
C ALA A 83 -5.22 -14.64 -11.13
N LEU A 84 -4.80 -15.41 -10.12
CA LEU A 84 -4.00 -16.62 -10.33
C LEU A 84 -4.74 -17.64 -11.18
N ALA A 85 -6.02 -17.87 -10.90
CA ALA A 85 -6.85 -18.83 -11.60
C ALA A 85 -7.13 -18.41 -13.03
N THR A 86 -7.46 -17.14 -13.28
CA THR A 86 -7.63 -16.60 -14.63
C THR A 86 -6.34 -16.71 -15.44
N ALA A 87 -5.20 -16.32 -14.87
CA ALA A 87 -3.91 -16.41 -15.55
C ALA A 87 -3.54 -17.86 -15.87
N SER A 88 -3.80 -18.79 -14.95
CA SER A 88 -3.51 -20.22 -15.14
C SER A 88 -4.45 -20.87 -16.16
N ALA A 89 -5.74 -20.55 -16.12
CA ALA A 89 -6.72 -21.03 -17.11
C ALA A 89 -6.38 -20.53 -18.51
N LEU A 90 -6.06 -19.25 -18.67
CA LEU A 90 -5.65 -18.69 -19.96
C LEU A 90 -4.34 -19.32 -20.46
N HIS A 91 -3.37 -19.52 -19.57
CA HIS A 91 -2.11 -20.18 -19.92
C HIS A 91 -2.34 -21.62 -20.45
N LEU A 92 -3.17 -22.41 -19.77
CA LEU A 92 -3.54 -23.76 -20.21
C LEU A 92 -4.38 -23.75 -21.50
N ALA A 93 -5.28 -22.78 -21.66
CA ALA A 93 -6.07 -22.64 -22.87
C ALA A 93 -5.22 -22.34 -24.12
N MET A 94 -4.07 -21.69 -23.94
CA MET A 94 -3.10 -21.42 -25.01
C MET A 94 -2.07 -22.55 -25.21
N THR A 95 -2.05 -23.55 -24.34
CA THR A 95 -1.19 -24.73 -24.50
C THR A 95 -1.75 -25.61 -25.63
N PRO A 96 -0.88 -26.22 -26.49
CA PRO A 96 -1.32 -27.19 -27.49
C PRO A 96 -2.22 -28.26 -26.90
N GLU A 97 -3.20 -28.72 -27.67
CA GLU A 97 -4.23 -29.66 -27.19
C GLU A 97 -3.64 -31.00 -26.74
N THR A 98 -2.52 -31.41 -27.34
CA THR A 98 -1.76 -32.62 -26.98
C THR A 98 -1.24 -32.61 -25.55
N ASP A 99 -0.94 -31.43 -25.00
CA ASP A 99 -0.34 -31.25 -23.67
C ASP A 99 -1.31 -30.62 -22.67
N ARG A 100 -2.54 -30.33 -23.09
CA ARG A 100 -3.54 -29.64 -22.26
C ARG A 100 -4.25 -30.61 -21.33
N SER A 101 -4.05 -30.44 -20.03
CA SER A 101 -4.90 -31.11 -19.02
C SER A 101 -6.27 -30.44 -18.93
N ALA A 102 -7.30 -31.10 -19.47
CA ALA A 102 -8.70 -30.63 -19.40
C ALA A 102 -9.19 -30.48 -17.94
N LEU A 103 -8.77 -31.39 -17.06
CA LEU A 103 -9.09 -31.33 -15.64
C LEU A 103 -8.48 -30.09 -14.97
N ALA A 104 -7.21 -29.81 -15.22
CA ALA A 104 -6.54 -28.63 -14.66
C ALA A 104 -7.20 -27.34 -15.16
N LEU A 105 -7.54 -27.28 -16.45
CA LEU A 105 -8.25 -26.13 -17.02
C LEU A 105 -9.61 -25.92 -16.35
N ALA A 106 -10.40 -26.99 -16.19
CA ALA A 106 -11.70 -26.92 -15.53
C ALA A 106 -11.58 -26.43 -14.08
N ILE A 107 -10.61 -26.94 -13.31
CA ILE A 107 -10.33 -26.50 -11.93
C ILE A 107 -10.06 -24.99 -11.90
N TRP A 108 -9.17 -24.50 -12.76
CA TRP A 108 -8.82 -23.07 -12.76
C TRP A 108 -9.98 -22.18 -13.19
N ILE A 109 -10.79 -22.61 -14.16
CA ILE A 109 -12.01 -21.90 -14.55
C ILE A 109 -12.98 -21.85 -13.36
N THR A 110 -13.20 -22.97 -12.66
CA THR A 110 -14.08 -23.01 -11.48
C THR A 110 -13.59 -22.07 -10.38
N VAL A 111 -12.29 -22.09 -10.06
CA VAL A 111 -11.72 -21.18 -9.04
C VAL A 111 -11.90 -19.72 -9.46
N ALA A 112 -11.65 -19.38 -10.73
CA ALA A 112 -11.86 -18.02 -11.22
C ALA A 112 -13.33 -17.58 -11.12
N LEU A 113 -14.27 -18.45 -11.51
CA LEU A 113 -15.71 -18.18 -11.46
C LEU A 113 -16.23 -17.98 -10.03
N VAL A 114 -15.64 -18.66 -9.04
CA VAL A 114 -16.03 -18.52 -7.63
C VAL A 114 -15.33 -17.34 -6.95
N ALA A 115 -14.02 -17.16 -7.20
CA ALA A 115 -13.23 -16.14 -6.52
C ALA A 115 -13.55 -14.72 -7.03
N THR A 116 -13.84 -14.55 -8.32
CA THR A 116 -14.15 -13.24 -8.91
C THR A 116 -15.35 -12.55 -8.26
N PRO A 117 -16.55 -13.16 -8.16
CA PRO A 117 -17.69 -12.50 -7.52
C PRO A 117 -17.43 -12.22 -6.04
N LEU A 118 -16.71 -13.09 -5.35
CA LEU A 118 -16.33 -12.87 -3.95
C LEU A 118 -15.41 -11.64 -3.80
N ALA A 119 -14.46 -11.45 -4.73
CA ALA A 119 -13.57 -10.29 -4.78
C ALA A 119 -14.36 -9.01 -5.05
N LEU A 120 -15.28 -9.03 -6.02
CA LEU A 120 -16.11 -7.87 -6.36
C LEU A 120 -17.02 -7.45 -5.20
N VAL A 121 -17.69 -8.42 -4.57
CA VAL A 121 -18.57 -8.18 -3.41
C VAL A 121 -17.76 -7.66 -2.22
N SER A 122 -16.64 -8.32 -1.88
CA SER A 122 -15.75 -7.86 -0.80
C SER A 122 -15.21 -6.46 -1.09
N GLY A 123 -14.87 -6.16 -2.34
CA GLY A 123 -14.38 -4.85 -2.76
C GLY A 123 -15.45 -3.77 -2.64
N HIS A 124 -16.70 -4.09 -2.99
CA HIS A 124 -17.85 -3.19 -2.79
C HIS A 124 -18.07 -2.89 -1.30
N PHE A 125 -18.08 -3.92 -0.44
CA PHE A 125 -18.23 -3.73 1.00
C PHE A 125 -17.05 -2.98 1.62
N ALA A 126 -15.81 -3.23 1.16
CA ALA A 126 -14.63 -2.49 1.60
C ALA A 126 -14.78 -1.00 1.30
N LYS A 127 -15.17 -0.63 0.06
CA LYS A 127 -15.45 0.77 -0.30
C LYS A 127 -16.54 1.39 0.56
N LYS A 128 -17.63 0.65 0.82
CA LYS A 128 -18.75 1.12 1.65
C LYS A 128 -18.33 1.34 3.11
N VAL A 129 -17.47 0.48 3.65
CA VAL A 129 -16.91 0.63 5.00
C VAL A 129 -15.97 1.84 5.06
N GLU A 130 -15.10 2.01 4.07
CA GLU A 130 -14.20 3.17 3.97
C GLU A 130 -14.96 4.50 3.85
N GLN A 131 -16.14 4.51 3.22
CA GLN A 131 -17.01 5.69 3.16
C GLN A 131 -17.70 6.00 4.50
N ARG A 132 -17.98 4.98 5.31
CA ARG A 132 -18.67 5.13 6.61
C ARG A 132 -17.72 5.41 7.76
N SER A 133 -16.49 4.94 7.67
CA SER A 133 -15.46 5.12 8.68
C SER A 133 -14.18 5.53 7.98
N ALA A 134 -13.78 6.79 8.17
CA ALA A 134 -12.47 7.25 7.71
C ALA A 134 -11.38 6.33 8.28
N HIS A 135 -11.51 5.93 9.56
CA HIS A 135 -10.53 5.14 10.31
C HIS A 135 -10.17 3.80 9.68
N ALA A 136 -11.07 3.21 8.88
CA ALA A 136 -10.89 1.89 8.26
C ALA A 136 -9.69 1.85 7.29
N ILE A 137 -9.38 2.98 6.64
CA ILE A 137 -8.29 3.07 5.63
C ILE A 137 -6.91 2.80 6.27
N TRP A 138 -6.75 3.14 7.55
CA TRP A 138 -5.50 2.99 8.30
C TRP A 138 -5.42 1.68 9.10
N SER A 139 -6.33 0.73 8.84
CA SER A 139 -6.28 -0.60 9.46
C SER A 139 -4.90 -1.26 9.25
N PRO A 140 -4.21 -1.68 10.33
CA PRO A 140 -2.94 -2.40 10.23
C PRO A 140 -3.06 -3.68 9.39
N THR A 141 -4.21 -4.35 9.50
CA THR A 141 -4.52 -5.58 8.75
C THR A 141 -4.61 -5.30 7.26
N ARG A 142 -5.31 -4.23 6.86
CA ARG A 142 -5.39 -3.80 5.46
C ARG A 142 -4.00 -3.60 4.87
N ARG A 143 -3.16 -2.82 5.56
CA ARG A 143 -1.77 -2.56 5.14
C ARG A 143 -0.97 -3.86 5.00
N ALA A 144 -0.99 -4.73 6.00
CA ALA A 144 -0.23 -5.98 5.96
C ALA A 144 -0.68 -6.90 4.82
N LEU A 145 -1.99 -7.02 4.58
CA LEU A 145 -2.54 -7.90 3.55
C LEU A 145 -2.28 -7.37 2.14
N PHE A 146 -2.50 -6.08 1.89
CA PHE A 146 -2.22 -5.48 0.58
C PHE A 146 -0.72 -5.45 0.28
N GLY A 147 0.12 -5.18 1.28
CA GLY A 147 1.58 -5.28 1.13
C GLY A 147 2.03 -6.71 0.84
N THR A 148 1.47 -7.71 1.54
CA THR A 148 1.75 -9.13 1.29
C THR A 148 1.29 -9.54 -0.11
N LEU A 149 0.09 -9.13 -0.53
CA LEU A 149 -0.44 -9.42 -1.86
C LEU A 149 0.47 -8.81 -2.93
N ALA A 150 0.85 -7.54 -2.80
CA ALA A 150 1.78 -6.87 -3.71
C ALA A 150 3.13 -7.60 -3.78
N GLY A 151 3.68 -7.99 -2.63
CA GLY A 151 4.93 -8.76 -2.54
C GLY A 151 4.84 -10.11 -3.23
N ILE A 152 3.80 -10.89 -2.97
CA ILE A 152 3.58 -12.20 -3.61
C ILE A 152 3.40 -12.04 -5.12
N THR A 153 2.58 -11.08 -5.56
CA THR A 153 2.37 -10.82 -7.00
C THR A 153 3.67 -10.39 -7.68
N ALA A 154 4.50 -9.56 -7.02
CA ALA A 154 5.81 -9.18 -7.54
C ALA A 154 6.75 -10.37 -7.66
N VAL A 155 6.83 -11.23 -6.64
CA VAL A 155 7.68 -12.44 -6.67
C VAL A 155 7.26 -13.40 -7.76
N ILE A 156 5.95 -13.69 -7.88
CA ILE A 156 5.43 -14.57 -8.94
C ILE A 156 5.66 -13.96 -10.32
N GLY A 157 5.38 -12.67 -10.48
CA GLY A 157 5.58 -11.95 -11.74
C GLY A 157 7.05 -11.94 -12.17
N LEU A 158 7.97 -11.66 -11.24
CA LEU A 158 9.41 -11.69 -11.48
C LEU A 158 9.89 -13.11 -11.80
N GLY A 159 9.42 -14.11 -11.06
CA GLY A 159 9.74 -15.52 -11.32
C GLY A 159 9.33 -15.93 -12.73
N ARG A 160 8.10 -15.61 -13.16
CA ARG A 160 7.64 -15.87 -14.53
C ARG A 160 8.47 -15.11 -15.56
N LEU A 161 8.76 -13.84 -15.33
CA LEU A 161 9.57 -13.04 -16.24
C LEU A 161 10.96 -13.65 -16.42
N LEU A 162 11.61 -14.08 -15.33
CA LEU A 162 12.90 -14.75 -15.37
C LEU A 162 12.84 -16.06 -16.15
N THR A 163 11.80 -16.88 -15.94
CA THR A 163 11.58 -18.10 -16.73
C THR A 163 11.49 -17.79 -18.23
N TYR A 164 10.69 -16.80 -18.61
CA TYR A 164 10.52 -16.43 -20.02
C TYR A 164 11.80 -15.85 -20.64
N VAL A 165 12.54 -15.03 -19.91
CA VAL A 165 13.84 -14.51 -20.36
C VAL A 165 14.84 -15.64 -20.52
N PHE A 166 14.88 -16.58 -19.57
CA PHE A 166 15.74 -17.76 -19.66
C PHE A 166 15.40 -18.60 -20.90
N GLU A 167 14.12 -18.92 -21.14
CA GLU A 167 13.68 -19.68 -22.32
C GLU A 167 14.06 -18.96 -23.63
N ALA A 168 13.87 -17.64 -23.69
CA ALA A 168 14.26 -16.85 -24.85
C ALA A 168 15.77 -16.87 -25.09
N VAL A 169 16.59 -16.71 -24.04
CA VAL A 169 18.06 -16.77 -24.15
C VAL A 169 18.53 -18.18 -24.51
N ALA A 170 17.96 -19.22 -23.91
CA ALA A 170 18.28 -20.61 -24.22
C ALA A 170 17.99 -20.94 -25.70
N ALA A 171 16.84 -20.47 -26.22
CA ALA A 171 16.51 -20.61 -27.63
C ALA A 171 17.46 -19.84 -28.54
N LEU A 172 17.87 -18.61 -28.18
CA LEU A 172 18.84 -17.81 -28.94
C LEU A 172 20.23 -18.46 -29.01
N VAL A 173 20.65 -19.15 -27.96
CA VAL A 173 21.92 -19.88 -27.89
C VAL A 173 21.85 -21.23 -28.62
N GLY A 174 20.65 -21.67 -29.04
CA GLY A 174 20.45 -22.94 -29.73
C GLY A 174 20.48 -24.15 -28.79
N VAL A 175 20.09 -23.97 -27.51
CA VAL A 175 19.98 -25.09 -26.57
C VAL A 175 18.87 -26.03 -27.04
N THR A 176 19.22 -27.29 -27.24
CA THR A 176 18.30 -28.31 -27.75
C THR A 176 17.09 -28.46 -26.83
N GLY A 177 15.88 -28.37 -27.38
CA GLY A 177 14.63 -28.42 -26.61
C GLY A 177 14.04 -27.05 -26.23
N TYR A 178 14.73 -25.93 -26.54
CA TYR A 178 14.20 -24.58 -26.38
C TYR A 178 14.01 -23.94 -27.76
N GLU A 179 12.79 -23.94 -28.26
CA GLU A 179 12.42 -23.23 -29.49
C GLU A 179 11.55 -22.02 -29.15
N LEU A 180 11.86 -20.86 -29.77
CA LEU A 180 11.01 -19.67 -29.69
C LEU A 180 9.69 -19.97 -30.42
N THR A 181 8.77 -20.59 -29.69
CA THR A 181 7.47 -20.96 -30.24
C THR A 181 6.59 -19.71 -30.22
N PRO A 182 5.89 -19.34 -31.30
CA PRO A 182 5.00 -18.18 -31.31
C PRO A 182 3.92 -18.20 -30.22
N SER A 183 3.62 -19.38 -29.65
CA SER A 183 2.71 -19.58 -28.52
C SER A 183 3.23 -19.06 -27.18
N SER A 184 4.53 -18.82 -27.03
CA SER A 184 5.12 -18.29 -25.78
C SER A 184 4.78 -16.82 -25.57
N LEU A 185 4.73 -16.01 -26.64
CA LEU A 185 4.41 -14.57 -26.57
C LEU A 185 3.02 -14.29 -25.96
N PRO A 186 1.93 -14.94 -26.39
CA PRO A 186 0.62 -14.82 -25.74
C PRO A 186 0.63 -15.18 -24.25
N GLN A 187 1.41 -16.18 -23.85
CA GLN A 187 1.51 -16.61 -22.45
C GLN A 187 2.18 -15.54 -21.56
N VAL A 188 3.21 -14.86 -22.09
CA VAL A 188 3.82 -13.71 -21.42
C VAL A 188 2.81 -12.56 -21.30
N ILE A 189 2.14 -12.22 -22.41
CA ILE A 189 1.16 -11.12 -22.46
C ILE A 189 0.04 -11.34 -21.43
N VAL A 190 -0.50 -12.56 -21.34
CA VAL A 190 -1.53 -12.90 -20.34
C VAL A 190 -1.00 -12.76 -18.92
N SER A 191 0.20 -13.28 -18.65
CA SER A 191 0.81 -13.21 -17.32
C SER A 191 1.03 -11.77 -16.88
N VAL A 192 1.60 -10.93 -17.77
CA VAL A 192 1.84 -9.51 -17.52
C VAL A 192 0.52 -8.73 -17.41
N GLY A 193 -0.41 -8.99 -18.31
CA GLY A 193 -1.71 -8.33 -18.39
C GLY A 193 -2.58 -8.52 -17.16
N ILE A 194 -2.39 -9.61 -16.40
CA ILE A 194 -3.11 -9.86 -15.15
C ILE A 194 -2.28 -9.45 -13.93
N SER A 195 -0.99 -9.78 -13.92
CA SER A 195 -0.13 -9.55 -12.74
C SER A 195 0.14 -8.08 -12.51
N VAL A 196 0.36 -7.28 -13.57
CA VAL A 196 0.67 -5.85 -13.44
C VAL A 196 -0.51 -5.06 -12.86
N PRO A 197 -1.76 -5.21 -13.35
CA PRO A 197 -2.90 -4.52 -12.72
C PRO A 197 -3.12 -4.93 -11.26
N LEU A 198 -2.98 -6.21 -10.92
CA LEU A 198 -3.11 -6.68 -9.55
C LEU A 198 -2.03 -6.09 -8.63
N PHE A 199 -0.77 -6.07 -9.11
CA PHE A 199 0.35 -5.46 -8.40
C PHE A 199 0.13 -3.96 -8.21
N ALA A 200 -0.23 -3.24 -9.27
CA ALA A 200 -0.48 -1.80 -9.22
C ALA A 200 -1.61 -1.45 -8.24
N TRP A 201 -2.72 -2.21 -8.29
CA TRP A 201 -3.83 -2.03 -7.37
C TRP A 201 -3.43 -2.32 -5.92
N SER A 202 -2.75 -3.44 -5.65
CA SER A 202 -2.34 -3.80 -4.30
C SER A 202 -1.30 -2.82 -3.71
N LEU A 203 -0.37 -2.34 -4.54
CA LEU A 203 0.59 -1.30 -4.15
C LEU A 203 -0.10 0.03 -3.86
N PHE A 204 -1.06 0.44 -4.69
CA PHE A 204 -1.84 1.65 -4.47
C PHE A 204 -2.60 1.59 -3.14
N GLU A 205 -3.29 0.49 -2.86
CA GLU A 205 -4.02 0.32 -1.60
C GLU A 205 -3.10 0.25 -0.38
N TRP A 206 -1.94 -0.39 -0.53
CA TRP A 206 -0.89 -0.41 0.50
C TRP A 206 -0.39 1.01 0.81
N ARG A 207 -0.05 1.81 -0.22
CA ARG A 207 0.41 3.20 -0.04
C ARG A 207 -0.67 4.07 0.59
N ARG A 208 -1.93 3.93 0.17
CA ARG A 208 -3.08 4.66 0.72
C ARG A 208 -3.28 4.40 2.23
N SER A 209 -2.90 3.21 2.71
CA SER A 209 -2.98 2.83 4.13
C SER A 209 -1.79 3.27 4.99
N ASN A 210 -0.71 3.80 4.39
CA ASN A 210 0.53 4.08 5.10
C ASN A 210 0.64 5.56 5.52
N VAL A 211 0.44 5.82 6.82
CA VAL A 211 0.44 7.18 7.42
C VAL A 211 1.76 7.92 7.17
N LEU A 212 2.90 7.24 7.31
CA LEU A 212 4.23 7.84 7.14
C LEU A 212 4.45 8.42 5.74
N ILE A 213 3.92 7.75 4.72
CA ILE A 213 4.09 8.19 3.32
C ILE A 213 3.21 9.41 3.02
N ARG A 214 2.03 9.51 3.65
CA ARG A 214 1.16 10.69 3.49
C ARG A 214 1.71 11.93 4.19
N GLY A 215 2.21 11.77 5.42
CA GLY A 215 2.82 12.89 6.15
C GLY A 215 4.02 13.51 5.43
N LEU A 216 4.82 12.70 4.72
CA LEU A 216 5.95 13.18 3.92
C LEU A 216 5.56 13.87 2.61
N GLY A 217 4.34 13.65 2.12
CA GLY A 217 3.89 14.14 0.81
C GLY A 217 3.37 15.58 0.82
N ASP A 218 2.69 16.00 1.90
CA ASP A 218 2.05 17.32 1.96
C ASP A 218 3.04 18.45 2.33
N ASP A 219 4.05 18.18 3.16
CA ASP A 219 4.98 19.23 3.63
C ASP A 219 5.92 19.76 2.53
N SER A 220 6.19 18.99 1.47
CA SER A 220 7.04 19.45 0.35
C SER A 220 6.29 20.29 -0.68
N GLY A 221 4.98 20.08 -0.82
CA GLY A 221 4.14 20.81 -1.78
C GLY A 221 3.62 22.14 -1.25
N ASP A 222 3.23 22.19 0.03
CA ASP A 222 2.67 23.41 0.62
C ASP A 222 3.74 24.40 1.09
N ALA A 223 4.93 23.94 1.48
CA ALA A 223 6.06 24.84 1.75
C ALA A 223 6.54 25.59 0.50
N ASP A 224 6.56 24.92 -0.67
CA ASP A 224 6.93 25.55 -1.95
C ASP A 224 5.80 26.43 -2.51
N ARG A 225 4.53 26.07 -2.30
CA ARG A 225 3.39 26.94 -2.65
C ARG A 225 3.32 28.21 -1.80
N ASN A 226 3.57 28.11 -0.49
CA ASN A 226 3.63 29.29 0.37
C ASN A 226 4.85 30.17 0.07
N ARG A 227 6.01 29.59 -0.28
CA ARG A 227 7.18 30.37 -0.74
C ARG A 227 6.90 31.10 -2.04
N THR A 228 6.37 30.41 -3.05
CA THR A 228 6.06 31.03 -4.35
C THR A 228 4.96 32.09 -4.25
N ALA A 229 3.97 31.93 -3.36
CA ALA A 229 2.99 32.98 -3.08
C ALA A 229 3.60 34.19 -2.38
N HIS A 230 4.50 33.99 -1.40
CA HIS A 230 5.15 35.07 -0.67
C HIS A 230 6.15 35.84 -1.56
N ASP A 231 6.94 35.14 -2.36
CA ASP A 231 7.91 35.73 -3.29
C ASP A 231 7.21 36.49 -4.44
N GLY A 232 6.05 35.99 -4.90
CA GLY A 232 5.23 36.68 -5.91
C GLY A 232 4.64 38.01 -5.43
N ILE A 233 4.24 38.08 -4.15
CA ILE A 233 3.72 39.32 -3.55
C ILE A 233 4.85 40.32 -3.32
N GLU A 234 6.01 39.89 -2.83
CA GLU A 234 7.16 40.78 -2.65
C GLU A 234 7.73 41.29 -3.99
N GLY A 235 7.76 40.43 -5.03
CA GLY A 235 8.12 40.84 -6.39
C GLY A 235 7.17 41.89 -6.95
N PHE A 236 5.85 41.67 -6.83
CA PHE A 236 4.84 42.62 -7.28
C PHE A 236 4.92 43.97 -6.55
N LEU A 237 5.16 43.97 -5.24
CA LEU A 237 5.32 45.21 -4.46
C LEU A 237 6.61 45.99 -4.79
N ARG A 238 7.62 45.32 -5.35
CA ARG A 238 8.88 45.95 -5.78
C ARG A 238 8.75 46.66 -7.12
N ASP A 239 7.96 46.13 -8.05
CA ASP A 239 7.73 46.71 -9.38
C ASP A 239 6.78 47.92 -9.36
N VAL A 240 6.00 48.09 -8.27
CA VAL A 240 5.03 49.20 -8.11
C VAL A 240 5.67 50.44 -7.45
N ARG A 241 6.95 50.39 -7.04
CA ARG A 241 7.69 51.53 -6.47
C ARG A 241 8.71 52.10 -7.47
#